data_AF-A0A3C1VC02-F1
#
_entry.id   AF-A0A3C1VC02-F1
#
_cell.length_a   1.000
_cell.length_b   1.000
_cell.length_c   1.000
_cell.angle_alpha   90.00
_cell.angle_beta   90.00
_cell.angle_gamma   90.00
#
_symmetry.space_group_name_H-M   'P 1'
#
loop_
_entity.id
_entity.type
_entity.pdbx_description
1 polymer ?
#
loop_
_entity_poly.entity_id
_entity_poly.type
_entity_poly.pdbx_seq_one_letter_code
_entity_poly.pdbx_strand_id
1 'polypeptide(L)'
;MKLNYFCGYLLSLIAGAFLLASPCGAQDLVYQTTQAAAIARAEAEGKMILTEFGRPACSDCQAMRARFELLSPALKQWILASCVLWEADIDTSSEYVPYTSGLGAFSLPLMCFVDPAKPGVYTARYNGLIGAPTFLGYIKTQAIKNLPVVVTNLPGAPTNLTDGIFVVKGIARTDAALSGSISNAAITAVMWRLNGTGSFQAATGTTAWSASVSLPSGTNTFESYVQYEGPKNSWINRVLLINSGSGGTSLQSQTITFNSLAPQTYGVAPITLTATASSGLPVTFTVTSGPANISGSYLNITGVGQVSVEASQAGDGTTYSAATPVDQSFTVNQATPVVNATGGTFVYDGTAKAGSGTATGGEGEILVVTLSYIGTGSTSYGPTAIAPSAVGTYTVTAHTVGDANNAPGSSLAVALTINSSSSIVNLAALTNFLGNGIVDQADLNAVLARYWAQSPPYIANTAISGKTNFIFTITNFTFTVQFITNLANPNWQNLGQARFQFTDPNAVIGQQRYYRLVTP
;
A
#
# COMPACT_ATOMS: atom_id res chain seq x y z
N MET A 1 17.08 -12.65 -26.54
CA MET A 1 15.74 -12.29 -26.01
C MET A 1 15.54 -13.05 -24.72
N LYS A 2 15.07 -12.34 -23.68
CA LYS A 2 14.71 -12.76 -22.30
C LYS A 2 15.86 -12.89 -21.26
N LEU A 3 15.94 -11.81 -20.48
CA LEU A 3 16.54 -11.61 -19.16
C LEU A 3 16.05 -12.64 -18.12
N ASN A 4 16.96 -13.08 -17.25
CA ASN A 4 16.67 -13.53 -15.90
C ASN A 4 17.36 -12.55 -14.93
N TYR A 5 16.58 -11.63 -14.35
CA TYR A 5 16.97 -10.82 -13.19
C TYR A 5 16.26 -11.39 -11.96
N PHE A 6 17.02 -11.97 -11.04
CA PHE A 6 16.61 -12.11 -9.65
C PHE A 6 16.83 -10.74 -8.98
N CYS A 7 15.77 -9.92 -8.92
CA CYS A 7 15.71 -8.74 -8.05
C CYS A 7 14.70 -9.06 -6.94
N GLY A 8 15.22 -9.45 -5.78
CA GLY A 8 14.44 -9.53 -4.55
C GLY A 8 14.12 -8.11 -4.09
N TYR A 9 12.85 -7.76 -4.21
CA TYR A 9 12.24 -6.53 -3.73
C TYR A 9 12.42 -6.43 -2.20
N LEU A 10 13.25 -5.49 -1.76
CA LEU A 10 13.09 -4.80 -0.48
C LEU A 10 12.57 -3.40 -0.81
N LEU A 11 11.26 -3.29 -0.97
CA LEU A 11 10.53 -2.04 -1.05
C LEU A 11 9.67 -1.94 0.21
N SER A 12 10.06 -1.08 1.15
CA SER A 12 9.13 -0.29 1.95
C SER A 12 9.87 0.74 2.81
N LEU A 13 9.54 2.01 2.58
CA LEU A 13 9.60 3.13 3.53
C LEU A 13 10.95 3.54 4.13
N ILE A 14 11.64 4.48 3.47
CA ILE A 14 11.93 5.83 4.01
C ILE A 14 11.97 6.80 2.81
N ALA A 15 10.79 7.26 2.37
CA ALA A 15 10.65 8.43 1.51
C ALA A 15 9.50 9.25 2.11
N GLY A 16 9.85 10.22 2.96
CA GLY A 16 8.87 11.04 3.66
C GLY A 16 9.39 11.59 4.98
N ALA A 17 10.31 12.54 4.90
CA ALA A 17 10.37 13.71 5.80
C ALA A 17 11.56 14.55 5.35
N PHE A 18 11.25 15.44 4.39
CA PHE A 18 11.76 16.80 4.27
C PHE A 18 13.17 17.05 4.83
N LEU A 19 14.09 17.27 3.88
CA LEU A 19 14.78 18.56 3.75
C LEU A 19 14.64 19.44 5.01
N LEU A 20 15.42 19.12 6.04
CA LEU A 20 16.08 20.20 6.74
C LEU A 20 16.72 20.99 5.61
N ALA A 21 16.27 22.23 5.38
CA ALA A 21 16.98 23.13 4.51
C ALA A 21 18.44 23.06 4.98
N SER A 22 19.27 22.32 4.25
CA SER A 22 20.68 22.20 4.56
C SER A 22 21.16 23.65 4.58
N PRO A 23 21.66 24.18 5.71
CA PRO A 23 21.89 25.62 5.83
C PRO A 23 23.07 26.11 4.96
N CYS A 24 23.60 25.25 4.08
CA CYS A 24 24.60 25.53 3.07
C CYS A 24 24.46 24.54 1.90
N GLY A 25 24.32 25.04 0.67
CA GLY A 25 24.65 24.26 -0.53
C GLY A 25 26.13 24.44 -0.81
N ALA A 26 26.92 23.36 -0.88
CA ALA A 26 28.20 23.47 -1.58
C ALA A 26 27.89 23.75 -3.05
N GLN A 27 28.70 24.61 -3.69
CA GLN A 27 28.64 24.74 -5.14
C GLN A 27 28.78 23.36 -5.76
N ASP A 28 27.93 23.05 -6.74
CA ASP A 28 28.10 21.84 -7.51
C ASP A 28 29.47 21.84 -8.20
N LEU A 29 29.99 20.65 -8.44
CA LEU A 29 31.26 20.50 -9.12
C LEU A 29 31.12 21.05 -10.55
N VAL A 30 31.93 22.05 -10.87
CA VAL A 30 31.88 22.71 -12.19
C VAL A 30 32.96 22.15 -13.09
N TYR A 31 32.53 21.44 -14.13
CA TYR A 31 33.39 20.81 -15.13
C TYR A 31 33.63 21.74 -16.31
N GLN A 32 34.89 21.86 -16.71
CA GLN A 32 35.26 22.38 -18.01
C GLN A 32 35.18 21.25 -19.04
N THR A 33 34.79 21.58 -20.27
CA THR A 33 34.60 20.61 -21.36
C THR A 33 35.70 20.66 -22.42
N THR A 34 36.67 21.56 -22.27
CA THR A 34 37.84 21.67 -23.16
C THR A 34 39.11 21.87 -22.36
N GLN A 35 40.22 21.39 -22.90
CA GLN A 35 41.53 21.55 -22.30
C GLN A 35 41.89 23.04 -22.11
N ALA A 36 41.64 23.87 -23.12
CA ALA A 36 41.97 25.28 -23.10
C ALA A 36 41.24 26.02 -21.96
N ALA A 37 39.95 25.74 -21.75
CA ALA A 37 39.18 26.34 -20.66
C ALA A 37 39.65 25.86 -19.28
N ALA A 38 39.98 24.57 -19.15
CA ALA A 38 40.53 24.01 -17.92
C ALA A 38 41.86 24.67 -17.53
N ILE A 39 42.79 24.83 -18.48
CA ILE A 39 44.08 25.48 -18.26
C ILE A 39 43.90 26.94 -17.88
N ALA A 40 43.18 27.71 -18.69
CA ALA A 40 43.00 29.14 -18.45
C ALA A 40 42.38 29.40 -17.07
N ARG A 41 41.41 28.58 -16.66
CA ARG A 41 40.79 28.69 -15.32
C ARG A 41 41.74 28.26 -14.21
N ALA A 42 42.49 27.17 -14.38
CA ALA A 42 43.42 26.67 -13.38
C ALA A 42 44.58 27.63 -13.10
N GLU A 43 45.13 28.26 -14.15
CA GLU A 43 46.15 29.31 -14.00
C GLU A 43 45.59 30.56 -13.31
N ALA A 44 44.38 30.98 -13.68
CA ALA A 44 43.74 32.15 -13.09
C ALA A 44 43.32 31.94 -11.62
N GLU A 45 43.00 30.71 -11.24
CA GLU A 45 42.53 30.34 -9.90
C GLU A 45 43.59 29.62 -9.05
N GLY A 46 44.83 29.48 -9.53
CA GLY A 46 45.94 28.87 -8.79
C GLY A 46 45.64 27.43 -8.32
N LYS A 47 45.08 26.61 -9.21
CA LYS A 47 44.62 25.23 -8.92
C LYS A 47 45.30 24.19 -9.81
N MET A 48 45.29 22.94 -9.37
CA MET A 48 45.58 21.81 -10.27
C MET A 48 44.41 21.60 -11.22
N ILE A 49 44.65 20.92 -12.33
CA ILE A 49 43.55 20.35 -13.11
C ILE A 49 43.36 18.89 -12.68
N LEU A 50 42.12 18.50 -12.42
CA LEU A 50 41.72 17.12 -12.17
C LEU A 50 40.85 16.67 -13.33
N THR A 51 41.34 15.70 -14.11
CA THR A 51 40.63 15.21 -15.28
C THR A 51 39.64 14.11 -14.92
N GLU A 52 38.56 14.03 -15.70
CA GLU A 52 37.60 12.94 -15.71
C GLU A 52 37.38 12.54 -17.19
N PHE A 53 38.26 11.68 -17.69
CA PHE A 53 38.16 11.16 -19.05
C PHE A 53 37.36 9.86 -19.04
N GLY A 54 36.21 9.89 -19.67
CA GLY A 54 35.25 8.78 -19.64
C GLY A 54 34.46 8.72 -20.93
N ARG A 55 33.39 7.94 -20.90
CA ARG A 55 32.39 7.90 -21.97
C ARG A 55 31.00 7.76 -21.37
N PRO A 56 29.93 8.27 -22.01
CA PRO A 56 28.59 8.20 -21.46
C PRO A 56 28.10 6.78 -21.18
N ALA A 57 28.46 5.80 -22.02
CA ALA A 57 28.01 4.41 -21.90
C ALA A 57 28.78 3.59 -20.84
N CYS A 58 29.76 4.18 -20.15
CA CYS A 58 30.60 3.50 -19.16
C CYS A 58 29.95 3.54 -17.77
N SER A 59 29.57 2.37 -17.26
CA SER A 59 28.93 2.23 -15.93
C SER A 59 29.81 2.76 -14.80
N ASP A 60 31.11 2.49 -14.85
CA ASP A 60 32.05 2.94 -13.82
C ASP A 60 32.24 4.46 -13.84
N CYS A 61 32.13 5.08 -15.02
CA CYS A 61 32.20 6.52 -15.20
C CYS A 61 30.98 7.19 -14.58
N GLN A 62 29.78 6.68 -14.86
CA GLN A 62 28.54 7.15 -14.25
C GLN A 62 28.55 6.94 -12.73
N ALA A 63 29.03 5.77 -12.26
CA ALA A 63 29.11 5.47 -10.83
C ALA A 63 30.12 6.39 -10.10
N MET A 64 31.24 6.73 -10.74
CA MET A 64 32.21 7.66 -10.19
C MET A 64 31.63 9.09 -10.11
N ARG A 65 30.94 9.53 -11.17
CA ARG A 65 30.26 10.83 -11.20
C ARG A 65 29.19 10.97 -10.12
N ALA A 66 28.32 9.96 -9.99
CA ALA A 66 27.32 9.92 -8.93
C ALA A 66 27.95 9.97 -7.53
N ARG A 67 29.10 9.32 -7.32
CA ARG A 67 29.83 9.40 -6.05
C ARG A 67 30.33 10.82 -5.75
N PHE A 68 30.75 11.57 -6.76
CA PHE A 68 31.17 12.97 -6.60
C PHE A 68 30.00 13.90 -6.26
N GLU A 69 28.85 13.67 -6.89
CA GLU A 69 27.62 14.41 -6.60
C GLU A 69 27.13 14.17 -5.17
N LEU A 70 27.33 12.97 -4.64
CA LEU A 70 26.96 12.58 -3.27
C LEU A 70 28.00 12.94 -2.20
N LEU A 71 29.11 13.62 -2.56
CA LEU A 71 30.10 14.07 -1.57
C LEU A 71 29.49 15.10 -0.61
N SER A 72 29.92 15.06 0.65
CA SER A 72 29.50 16.06 1.63
C SER A 72 29.95 17.47 1.21
N PRO A 73 29.22 18.53 1.60
CA PRO A 73 29.54 19.90 1.21
C PRO A 73 30.99 20.32 1.51
N ALA A 74 31.51 19.95 2.68
CA ALA A 74 32.90 20.22 3.08
C ALA A 74 33.92 19.61 2.11
N LEU A 75 33.61 18.43 1.58
CA LEU A 75 34.51 17.71 0.66
C LEU A 75 34.46 18.29 -0.76
N LYS A 76 33.26 18.64 -1.25
CA LYS A 76 33.12 19.36 -2.53
C LYS A 76 33.89 20.68 -2.50
N GLN A 77 33.79 21.44 -1.41
CA GLN A 77 34.56 22.68 -1.20
C GLN A 77 36.07 22.45 -1.24
N TRP A 78 36.55 21.36 -0.63
CA TRP A 78 37.96 20.97 -0.66
C TRP A 78 38.45 20.66 -2.09
N ILE A 79 37.64 19.98 -2.88
CA ILE A 79 37.91 19.70 -4.30
C ILE A 79 37.96 21.00 -5.08
N LEU A 80 36.93 21.83 -4.96
CA LEU A 80 36.82 23.09 -5.68
C LEU A 80 37.93 24.08 -5.31
N ALA A 81 38.45 24.05 -4.08
CA ALA A 81 39.58 24.89 -3.68
C ALA A 81 40.93 24.42 -4.24
N SER A 82 41.05 23.13 -4.53
CA SER A 82 42.32 22.50 -4.96
C SER A 82 42.40 22.25 -6.46
N CYS A 83 41.26 22.04 -7.12
CA CYS A 83 41.19 21.53 -8.48
C CYS A 83 40.18 22.31 -9.34
N VAL A 84 40.55 22.53 -10.60
CA VAL A 84 39.61 22.74 -11.70
C VAL A 84 39.29 21.37 -12.31
N LEU A 85 38.02 21.03 -12.40
CA LEU A 85 37.59 19.76 -13.00
C LEU A 85 37.50 19.91 -14.51
N TRP A 86 38.04 18.93 -15.23
CA TRP A 86 38.00 18.87 -16.69
C TRP A 86 37.48 17.51 -17.13
N GLU A 87 36.34 17.52 -17.81
CA GLU A 87 35.75 16.32 -18.40
C GLU A 87 35.97 16.31 -19.91
N ALA A 88 36.26 15.12 -20.44
CA ALA A 88 36.24 14.88 -21.88
C ALA A 88 35.68 13.49 -22.17
N ASP A 89 34.76 13.44 -23.13
CA ASP A 89 34.28 12.18 -23.70
C ASP A 89 35.32 11.65 -24.68
N ILE A 90 35.90 10.50 -24.35
CA ILE A 90 36.96 9.89 -25.15
C ILE A 90 36.48 9.37 -26.51
N ASP A 91 35.17 9.20 -26.69
CA ASP A 91 34.61 8.78 -27.97
C ASP A 91 34.53 9.95 -28.97
N THR A 92 34.61 11.20 -28.49
CA THR A 92 34.44 12.41 -29.32
C THR A 92 35.60 13.41 -29.20
N SER A 93 36.48 13.28 -28.21
CA SER A 93 37.65 14.14 -28.00
C SER A 93 38.95 13.32 -27.99
N SER A 94 40.01 13.89 -28.55
CA SER A 94 41.37 13.32 -28.50
C SER A 94 42.26 13.96 -27.43
N GLU A 95 41.76 14.91 -26.65
CA GLU A 95 42.54 15.66 -25.66
C GLU A 95 43.07 14.76 -24.52
N TYR A 96 42.48 13.57 -24.32
CA TYR A 96 42.91 12.60 -23.31
C TYR A 96 44.17 11.81 -23.69
N VAL A 97 44.52 11.75 -24.99
CA VAL A 97 45.55 10.86 -25.55
C VAL A 97 46.93 11.04 -24.90
N PRO A 98 47.44 12.26 -24.64
CA PRO A 98 48.73 12.43 -23.97
C PRO A 98 48.78 11.76 -22.59
N TYR A 99 47.63 11.68 -21.90
CA TYR A 99 47.53 11.16 -20.55
C TYR A 99 47.38 9.63 -20.49
N THR A 100 47.19 8.96 -21.64
CA THR A 100 47.17 7.49 -21.72
C THR A 100 48.54 6.89 -21.99
N SER A 101 49.59 7.70 -22.17
CA SER A 101 50.94 7.21 -22.45
C SER A 101 51.40 6.18 -21.40
N GLY A 102 51.92 5.05 -21.88
CA GLY A 102 52.34 3.92 -21.04
C GLY A 102 51.20 3.09 -20.44
N LEU A 103 49.93 3.38 -20.73
CA LEU A 103 48.82 2.47 -20.43
C LEU A 103 48.63 1.51 -21.61
N GLY A 104 48.52 0.21 -21.30
CA GLY A 104 47.92 -0.77 -22.21
C GLY A 104 46.40 -0.64 -22.18
N ALA A 105 45.68 -1.76 -22.13
CA ALA A 105 44.26 -1.72 -21.79
C ALA A 105 44.06 -1.13 -20.38
N PHE A 106 43.15 -0.17 -20.24
CA PHE A 106 42.84 0.49 -18.97
C PHE A 106 41.33 0.60 -18.75
N SER A 107 40.93 0.71 -17.48
CA SER A 107 39.53 0.90 -17.09
C SER A 107 39.18 2.39 -17.06
N LEU A 108 37.92 2.73 -17.33
CA LEU A 108 37.42 4.10 -17.22
C LEU A 108 36.69 4.30 -15.88
N PRO A 109 36.59 5.53 -15.36
CA PRO A 109 37.16 6.77 -15.88
C PRO A 109 38.68 6.84 -15.67
N LEU A 110 39.38 7.56 -16.54
CA LEU A 110 40.79 7.92 -16.38
C LEU A 110 40.88 9.32 -15.76
N MET A 111 41.50 9.40 -14.58
CA MET A 111 41.65 10.64 -13.82
C MET A 111 43.11 10.98 -13.61
N CYS A 112 43.50 12.20 -13.97
CA CYS A 112 44.85 12.70 -13.88
C CYS A 112 44.88 14.01 -13.11
N PHE A 113 45.89 14.19 -12.28
CA PHE A 113 46.27 15.50 -11.74
C PHE A 113 47.28 16.12 -12.70
N VAL A 114 46.96 17.31 -13.21
CA VAL A 114 47.72 17.97 -14.27
C VAL A 114 48.15 19.35 -13.79
N ASP A 115 49.42 19.66 -14.07
CA ASP A 115 49.97 20.99 -13.90
C ASP A 115 49.48 21.88 -15.05
N PRO A 116 48.75 22.97 -14.78
CA PRO A 116 48.27 23.83 -15.86
C PRO A 116 49.42 24.42 -16.69
N ALA A 117 50.63 24.58 -16.13
CA ALA A 117 51.80 25.05 -16.88
C ALA A 117 52.48 23.96 -17.72
N LYS A 118 52.08 22.69 -17.58
CA LYS A 118 52.63 21.54 -18.32
C LYS A 118 51.51 20.62 -18.83
N PRO A 119 50.63 21.11 -19.72
CA PRO A 119 49.58 20.29 -20.29
C PRO A 119 50.16 19.08 -21.03
N GLY A 120 49.45 17.95 -20.97
CA GLY A 120 49.87 16.68 -21.55
C GLY A 120 50.75 15.83 -20.64
N VAL A 121 51.12 16.33 -19.45
CA VAL A 121 51.84 15.59 -18.41
C VAL A 121 50.98 15.51 -17.15
N TYR A 122 51.05 14.39 -16.43
CA TYR A 122 50.35 14.21 -15.16
C TYR A 122 51.33 14.05 -13.99
N THR A 123 50.95 14.54 -12.81
CA THR A 123 51.69 14.34 -11.55
C THR A 123 51.24 13.09 -10.81
N ALA A 124 49.98 12.69 -11.01
CA ALA A 124 49.40 11.44 -10.55
C ALA A 124 48.26 11.02 -11.47
N ARG A 125 48.04 9.71 -11.60
CA ARG A 125 47.06 9.11 -12.51
C ARG A 125 46.40 7.91 -11.85
N TYR A 126 45.08 7.82 -12.01
CA TYR A 126 44.24 6.74 -11.51
C TYR A 126 43.21 6.35 -12.57
N ASN A 127 42.78 5.10 -12.56
CA ASN A 127 41.81 4.60 -13.53
C ASN A 127 40.80 3.66 -12.84
N GLY A 128 39.58 3.62 -13.38
CA GLY A 128 38.50 2.80 -12.84
C GLY A 128 37.81 3.38 -11.61
N LEU A 129 36.86 2.59 -11.08
CA LEU A 129 36.02 2.98 -9.97
C LEU A 129 36.72 2.84 -8.62
N ILE A 130 36.81 3.93 -7.85
CA ILE A 130 37.43 3.96 -6.51
C ILE A 130 36.49 4.51 -5.45
N GLY A 131 36.70 4.11 -4.19
CA GLY A 131 35.88 4.56 -3.05
C GLY A 131 36.12 6.03 -2.69
N ALA A 132 35.06 6.73 -2.26
CA ALA A 132 35.11 8.16 -1.94
C ALA A 132 36.17 8.54 -0.87
N PRO A 133 36.36 7.78 0.23
CA PRO A 133 37.42 8.08 1.20
C PRO A 133 38.83 7.96 0.62
N THR A 134 39.06 6.93 -0.19
CA THR A 134 40.35 6.71 -0.87
C THR A 134 40.64 7.84 -1.86
N PHE A 135 39.63 8.22 -2.66
CA PHE A 135 39.76 9.32 -3.59
C PHE A 135 40.03 10.65 -2.90
N LEU A 136 39.35 10.92 -1.78
CA LEU A 136 39.60 12.09 -0.97
C LEU A 136 41.02 12.12 -0.42
N GLY A 137 41.52 10.98 0.05
CA GLY A 137 42.91 10.84 0.50
C GLY A 137 43.90 11.21 -0.61
N TYR A 138 43.63 10.80 -1.85
CA TYR A 138 44.44 11.17 -3.01
C TYR A 138 44.40 12.67 -3.31
N ILE A 139 43.23 13.28 -3.42
CA ILE A 139 43.12 14.72 -3.68
C ILE A 139 43.86 15.53 -2.62
N LYS A 140 43.65 15.21 -1.34
CA LYS A 140 44.33 15.89 -0.23
C LYS A 140 45.84 15.77 -0.34
N THR A 141 46.33 14.56 -0.60
CA THR A 141 47.77 14.30 -0.74
C THR A 141 48.36 15.04 -1.93
N GLN A 142 47.69 15.01 -3.08
CA GLN A 142 48.15 15.70 -4.29
C GLN A 142 48.11 17.22 -4.13
N ALA A 143 47.04 17.77 -3.54
CA ALA A 143 46.94 19.20 -3.28
C ALA A 143 48.08 19.68 -2.38
N ILE A 144 48.30 19.00 -1.24
CA ILE A 144 49.39 19.32 -0.31
C ILE A 144 50.75 19.23 -0.99
N LYS A 145 50.98 18.22 -1.82
CA LYS A 145 52.27 18.01 -2.49
C LYS A 145 52.54 19.04 -3.59
N ASN A 146 51.53 19.39 -4.37
CA ASN A 146 51.74 20.05 -5.65
C ASN A 146 51.44 21.55 -5.61
N LEU A 147 50.55 22.03 -4.74
CA LEU A 147 50.14 23.45 -4.71
C LEU A 147 51.01 24.30 -3.76
N PRO A 148 51.30 25.56 -4.14
CA PRO A 148 52.04 26.50 -3.29
C PRO A 148 51.21 27.00 -2.10
N VAL A 149 49.88 27.03 -2.23
CA VAL A 149 48.93 27.36 -1.17
C VAL A 149 47.80 26.34 -1.16
N VAL A 150 47.48 25.82 0.02
CA VAL A 150 46.37 24.87 0.24
C VAL A 150 45.51 25.39 1.38
N VAL A 151 44.22 25.56 1.11
CA VAL A 151 43.24 25.87 2.16
C VAL A 151 42.77 24.58 2.81
N THR A 152 42.98 24.43 4.12
CA THR A 152 42.81 23.13 4.81
C THR A 152 41.51 23.02 5.59
N ASN A 153 40.93 24.14 6.03
CA ASN A 153 39.62 24.20 6.66
C ASN A 153 38.72 25.21 5.92
N LEU A 154 37.82 24.67 5.10
CA LEU A 154 36.69 25.42 4.58
C LEU A 154 35.46 25.06 5.43
N PRO A 155 34.59 26.02 5.76
CA PRO A 155 33.39 25.74 6.55
C PRO A 155 32.48 24.81 5.73
N GLY A 156 32.24 23.59 6.23
CA GLY A 156 31.33 22.62 5.60
C GLY A 156 29.86 23.00 5.75
N ALA A 157 29.54 23.55 6.92
CA ALA A 157 28.34 24.30 7.26
C ALA A 157 28.81 25.34 8.29
N PRO A 158 28.46 26.63 8.17
CA PRO A 158 28.84 27.63 9.15
C PRO A 158 28.04 27.44 10.46
N THR A 159 28.26 26.36 11.19
CA THR A 159 27.74 26.20 12.57
C THR A 159 28.52 27.05 13.56
N ASN A 160 29.63 27.66 13.12
CA ASN A 160 30.60 28.37 13.96
C ASN A 160 30.78 29.83 13.55
N LEU A 161 29.82 30.44 12.85
CA LEU A 161 29.83 31.90 12.65
C LEU A 161 29.37 32.57 13.95
N THR A 162 30.31 32.98 14.78
CA THR A 162 30.06 34.00 15.79
C THR A 162 30.19 35.35 15.09
N ASP A 163 29.10 36.12 15.02
CA ASP A 163 29.06 37.47 14.44
C ASP A 163 29.51 37.56 12.95
N GLY A 164 29.37 36.47 12.18
CA GLY A 164 29.74 36.45 10.76
C GLY A 164 31.26 36.38 10.48
N ILE A 165 32.07 36.08 11.50
CA ILE A 165 33.53 35.93 11.39
C ILE A 165 33.91 34.44 11.37
N PHE A 166 34.74 34.04 10.40
CA PHE A 166 35.28 32.68 10.26
C PHE A 166 36.81 32.71 10.09
N VAL A 167 37.51 31.71 10.60
CA VAL A 167 38.97 31.59 10.44
C VAL A 167 39.31 30.59 9.34
N VAL A 168 39.77 31.10 8.20
CA VAL A 168 40.40 30.29 7.14
C VAL A 168 41.81 29.94 7.58
N LYS A 169 42.23 28.69 7.40
CA LYS A 169 43.58 28.19 7.66
C LYS A 169 44.08 27.44 6.43
N GLY A 170 45.39 27.40 6.32
CA GLY A 170 46.03 26.70 5.22
C GLY A 170 47.50 26.42 5.44
N ILE A 171 48.09 25.84 4.42
CA ILE A 171 49.51 25.52 4.33
C ILE A 171 50.05 26.26 3.12
N ALA A 172 51.19 26.91 3.26
CA ALA A 172 51.95 27.49 2.16
C ALA A 172 53.34 26.85 2.07
N ARG A 173 53.85 26.73 0.85
CA ARG A 173 55.05 25.94 0.54
C ARG A 173 55.99 26.67 -0.43
N THR A 174 57.27 26.42 -0.24
CA THR A 174 58.35 26.83 -1.16
C THR A 174 58.68 25.75 -2.17
N ASP A 175 58.37 24.49 -1.88
CA ASP A 175 58.77 23.30 -2.62
C ASP A 175 57.59 22.62 -3.35
N ALA A 176 56.59 23.41 -3.73
CA ALA A 176 55.43 22.93 -4.46
C ALA A 176 55.83 22.39 -5.85
N ALA A 177 55.29 21.23 -6.23
CA ALA A 177 55.74 20.52 -7.42
C ALA A 177 55.18 21.06 -8.75
N LEU A 178 54.09 21.83 -8.73
CA LEU A 178 53.62 22.52 -9.95
C LEU A 178 54.61 23.60 -10.37
N SER A 179 54.60 23.96 -11.64
CA SER A 179 55.43 25.01 -12.24
C SER A 179 54.57 26.20 -12.67
N GLY A 180 55.17 27.30 -13.15
CA GLY A 180 54.41 28.37 -13.81
C GLY A 180 54.17 29.66 -13.01
N SER A 181 54.32 29.67 -11.67
CA SER A 181 54.49 30.89 -10.83
C SER A 181 55.02 30.59 -9.41
N ILE A 182 55.65 29.43 -9.21
CA ILE A 182 56.08 28.94 -7.90
C ILE A 182 57.57 29.24 -7.72
N SER A 183 57.96 29.77 -6.55
CA SER A 183 59.35 30.10 -6.24
C SER A 183 59.87 29.17 -5.14
N ASN A 184 61.01 28.53 -5.38
CA ASN A 184 61.81 27.85 -4.33
C ASN A 184 62.49 28.85 -3.36
N ALA A 185 62.02 30.10 -3.32
CA ALA A 185 62.53 31.15 -2.45
C ALA A 185 61.77 31.15 -1.12
N ALA A 186 62.30 31.80 -0.09
CA ALA A 186 61.64 31.86 1.22
C ALA A 186 60.27 32.57 1.12
N ILE A 187 59.30 32.11 1.92
CA ILE A 187 57.98 32.75 2.03
C ILE A 187 58.11 33.96 2.96
N THR A 188 57.77 35.14 2.45
CA THR A 188 57.75 36.38 3.24
C THR A 188 56.37 36.65 3.84
N ALA A 189 55.29 36.29 3.13
CA ALA A 189 53.92 36.39 3.62
C ALA A 189 52.96 35.46 2.87
N VAL A 190 51.81 35.18 3.47
CA VAL A 190 50.62 34.73 2.74
C VAL A 190 49.66 35.91 2.68
N MET A 191 49.18 36.23 1.49
CA MET A 191 48.34 37.38 1.21
C MET A 191 46.92 36.94 0.88
N TRP A 192 45.90 37.65 1.34
CA TRP A 192 44.50 37.32 1.06
C TRP A 192 43.61 38.55 0.87
N ARG A 193 42.46 38.39 0.22
CA ARG A 193 41.36 39.37 0.15
C ARG A 193 40.02 38.69 -0.08
N LEU A 194 38.94 39.47 0.00
CA LEU A 194 37.58 39.01 -0.22
C LEU A 194 36.93 39.75 -1.39
N ASN A 195 36.16 39.02 -2.21
CA ASN A 195 35.29 39.51 -3.28
C ASN A 195 36.00 40.34 -4.37
N GLY A 196 37.31 40.20 -4.52
CA GLY A 196 38.08 40.91 -5.55
C GLY A 196 38.21 42.42 -5.35
N THR A 197 37.59 42.99 -4.32
CA THR A 197 37.60 44.42 -4.02
C THR A 197 38.68 44.73 -2.98
N GLY A 198 39.52 45.73 -3.26
CA GLY A 198 40.56 46.21 -2.33
C GLY A 198 41.94 45.55 -2.49
N SER A 199 42.89 46.06 -1.71
CA SER A 199 44.26 45.54 -1.62
C SER A 199 44.30 44.21 -0.88
N PHE A 200 45.23 43.34 -1.27
CA PHE A 200 45.53 42.16 -0.47
C PHE A 200 46.12 42.56 0.89
N GLN A 201 45.76 41.80 1.92
CA GLN A 201 46.25 41.94 3.28
C GLN A 201 46.99 40.69 3.73
N ALA A 202 47.91 40.82 4.69
CA ALA A 202 48.69 39.70 5.20
C ALA A 202 47.84 38.78 6.10
N ALA A 203 48.00 37.48 5.93
CA ALA A 203 47.52 36.46 6.86
C ALA A 203 48.46 36.34 8.07
N THR A 204 47.99 35.71 9.14
CA THR A 204 48.81 35.35 10.29
C THR A 204 49.59 34.07 9.99
N GLY A 205 50.92 34.15 10.02
CA GLY A 205 51.83 33.02 9.74
C GLY A 205 52.23 32.91 8.26
N THR A 206 53.37 32.26 7.99
CA THR A 206 53.95 32.13 6.64
C THR A 206 53.85 30.72 6.07
N THR A 207 54.04 29.67 6.88
CA THR A 207 53.94 28.26 6.43
C THR A 207 52.62 27.63 6.84
N ALA A 208 52.30 27.62 8.13
CA ALA A 208 50.95 27.39 8.62
C ALA A 208 50.31 28.76 8.83
N TRP A 209 49.30 29.07 8.02
CA TRP A 209 48.72 30.41 7.98
C TRP A 209 47.25 30.37 8.38
N SER A 210 46.75 31.52 8.84
CA SER A 210 45.34 31.73 9.11
C SER A 210 44.89 33.17 8.81
N ALA A 211 43.64 33.32 8.41
CA ALA A 211 43.00 34.59 8.13
C ALA A 211 41.63 34.64 8.82
N SER A 212 41.39 35.67 9.63
CA SER A 212 40.06 35.94 10.18
C SER A 212 39.27 36.75 9.16
N VAL A 213 38.20 36.16 8.63
CA VAL A 213 37.41 36.69 7.53
C VAL A 213 36.00 36.96 8.02
N SER A 214 35.55 38.21 7.92
CA SER A 214 34.12 38.53 7.99
C SER A 214 33.50 38.25 6.63
N LEU A 215 32.55 37.31 6.56
CA LEU A 215 31.87 36.96 5.33
C LEU A 215 30.53 37.71 5.26
N PRO A 216 30.30 38.61 4.29
CA PRO A 216 28.96 39.11 3.97
C PRO A 216 28.00 37.97 3.61
N SER A 217 26.70 38.16 3.78
CA SER A 217 25.71 37.22 3.24
C SER A 217 25.78 37.15 1.71
N GLY A 218 25.49 35.98 1.15
CA GLY A 218 25.57 35.66 -0.26
C GLY A 218 26.81 34.86 -0.64
N THR A 219 27.06 34.82 -1.94
CA THR A 219 28.22 34.17 -2.53
C THR A 219 29.42 35.11 -2.46
N ASN A 220 30.50 34.65 -1.85
CA ASN A 220 31.74 35.38 -1.66
C ASN A 220 32.91 34.65 -2.31
N THR A 221 33.91 35.37 -2.80
CA THR A 221 35.15 34.81 -3.33
C THR A 221 36.29 35.13 -2.40
N PHE A 222 36.87 34.11 -1.76
CA PHE A 222 38.12 34.25 -1.01
C PHE A 222 39.29 34.05 -1.96
N GLU A 223 40.20 35.02 -1.99
CA GLU A 223 41.40 34.98 -2.82
C GLU A 223 42.63 34.99 -1.95
N SER A 224 43.61 34.13 -2.24
CA SER A 224 44.88 34.09 -1.51
C SER A 224 46.08 33.74 -2.40
N TYR A 225 47.28 34.20 -2.05
CA TYR A 225 48.52 33.80 -2.72
C TYR A 225 49.69 33.81 -1.75
N VAL A 226 50.79 33.15 -2.13
CA VAL A 226 52.06 33.15 -1.40
C VAL A 226 52.97 34.25 -1.95
N GLN A 227 53.44 35.13 -1.08
CA GLN A 227 54.47 36.10 -1.40
C GLN A 227 55.84 35.50 -1.05
N TYR A 228 56.71 35.45 -2.04
CA TYR A 228 58.08 34.99 -1.86
C TYR A 228 59.03 36.17 -1.69
N GLU A 229 60.27 35.90 -1.30
CA GLU A 229 61.32 36.92 -1.29
C GLU A 229 61.56 37.49 -2.71
N GLY A 230 61.64 38.83 -2.81
CA GLY A 230 61.73 39.56 -4.07
C GLY A 230 60.37 39.86 -4.72
N PRO A 231 60.32 40.23 -6.02
CA PRO A 231 59.08 40.65 -6.69
C PRO A 231 58.18 39.47 -7.13
N LYS A 232 58.27 38.32 -6.46
CA LYS A 232 57.65 37.06 -6.91
C LYS A 232 56.45 36.69 -6.04
N ASN A 233 55.33 36.38 -6.69
CA ASN A 233 54.12 35.88 -6.06
C ASN A 233 53.70 34.56 -6.73
N SER A 234 53.07 33.67 -5.96
CA SER A 234 52.35 32.53 -6.54
C SER A 234 51.12 32.98 -7.32
N TRP A 235 50.48 32.04 -8.02
CA TRP A 235 49.13 32.24 -8.51
C TRP A 235 48.15 32.56 -7.39
N ILE A 236 47.08 33.26 -7.76
CA ILE A 236 45.97 33.61 -6.86
C ILE A 236 45.04 32.39 -6.76
N ASN A 237 45.05 31.73 -5.62
CA ASN A 237 44.05 30.74 -5.27
C ASN A 237 42.68 31.40 -5.06
N ARG A 238 41.65 30.92 -5.76
CA ARG A 238 40.26 31.41 -5.60
C ARG A 238 39.34 30.34 -5.06
N VAL A 239 38.64 30.63 -3.97
CA VAL A 239 37.64 29.73 -3.38
C VAL A 239 36.30 30.44 -3.27
N LEU A 240 35.23 29.79 -3.74
CA LEU A 240 33.87 30.29 -3.59
C LEU A 240 33.30 29.86 -2.24
N LEU A 241 33.01 30.83 -1.38
CA LEU A 241 32.42 30.67 -0.06
C LEU A 241 31.00 31.20 -0.08
N ILE A 242 30.03 30.36 0.24
CA ILE A 242 28.63 30.80 0.36
C ILE A 242 28.36 31.03 1.84
N ASN A 243 28.06 32.28 2.21
CA ASN A 243 27.52 32.60 3.53
C ASN A 243 26.02 32.85 3.35
N SER A 244 25.17 31.94 3.80
CA SER A 244 23.72 32.10 3.73
C SER A 244 23.17 33.25 4.62
N GLY A 245 24.04 33.98 5.33
CA GLY A 245 23.69 34.92 6.40
C GLY A 245 23.42 34.17 7.70
N SER A 246 23.16 34.90 8.79
CA SER A 246 22.47 34.32 9.94
C SER A 246 21.03 34.01 9.56
N GLY A 247 20.82 32.89 8.86
CA GLY A 247 19.53 32.21 8.72
C GLY A 247 19.07 31.61 10.04
N GLY A 248 19.13 32.41 11.11
CA GLY A 248 18.61 32.13 12.43
C GLY A 248 17.46 33.07 12.73
N THR A 249 16.42 33.09 11.88
CA THR A 249 15.09 33.17 12.49
C THR A 249 14.93 31.82 13.18
N SER A 250 15.03 31.79 14.51
CA SER A 250 14.39 30.74 15.29
C SER A 250 12.94 30.73 14.87
N LEU A 251 12.58 29.92 13.88
CA LEU A 251 11.21 29.77 13.46
C LEU A 251 10.43 29.36 14.71
N GLN A 252 9.37 30.08 15.01
CA GLN A 252 8.60 29.84 16.22
C GLN A 252 8.06 28.40 16.15
N SER A 253 8.31 27.62 17.19
CA SER A 253 7.74 26.29 17.29
C SER A 253 6.22 26.40 17.37
N GLN A 254 5.56 25.44 16.74
CA GLN A 254 4.10 25.36 16.73
C GLN A 254 3.66 23.94 17.05
N THR A 255 2.45 23.83 17.57
CA THR A 255 1.82 22.55 17.94
C THR A 255 0.56 22.33 17.12
N ILE A 256 0.21 21.06 16.92
CA ILE A 256 -1.06 20.66 16.33
C ILE A 256 -1.97 20.17 17.47
N THR A 257 -3.21 20.64 17.47
CA THR A 257 -4.29 20.05 18.28
C THR A 257 -5.17 19.23 17.35
N PHE A 258 -5.12 17.90 17.50
CA PHE A 258 -5.96 16.96 16.78
C PHE A 258 -6.64 16.04 17.81
N ASN A 259 -7.95 16.22 17.99
CA ASN A 259 -8.71 15.50 19.00
C ASN A 259 -8.85 14.02 18.64
N SER A 260 -9.03 13.17 19.64
CA SER A 260 -9.25 11.75 19.42
C SER A 260 -10.50 11.48 18.60
N LEU A 261 -10.39 10.51 17.69
CA LEU A 261 -11.49 10.07 16.86
C LEU A 261 -12.23 8.94 17.58
N ALA A 262 -13.57 9.04 17.63
CA ALA A 262 -14.39 7.98 18.19
C ALA A 262 -14.38 6.75 17.28
N PRO A 263 -14.54 5.53 17.84
CA PRO A 263 -14.75 4.33 17.04
C PRO A 263 -15.91 4.50 16.05
N GLN A 264 -15.76 3.92 14.88
CA GLN A 264 -16.72 4.02 13.78
C GLN A 264 -17.26 2.63 13.42
N THR A 265 -18.28 2.62 12.58
CA THR A 265 -18.83 1.39 11.99
C THR A 265 -18.71 1.48 10.48
N TYR A 266 -18.38 0.37 9.82
CA TYR A 266 -18.38 0.30 8.36
C TYR A 266 -19.73 0.73 7.78
N GLY A 267 -19.75 1.45 6.65
CA GLY A 267 -20.99 2.06 6.13
C GLY A 267 -21.26 3.50 6.60
N VAL A 268 -20.42 4.06 7.48
CA VAL A 268 -20.61 5.43 7.95
C VAL A 268 -20.30 6.45 6.85
N ALA A 269 -21.09 7.52 6.79
CA ALA A 269 -20.84 8.64 5.88
C ALA A 269 -19.44 9.27 6.12
N PRO A 270 -18.85 9.93 5.10
CA PRO A 270 -17.52 10.52 5.21
C PRO A 270 -17.35 11.41 6.44
N ILE A 271 -16.29 11.16 7.20
CA ILE A 271 -16.03 11.81 8.49
C ILE A 271 -15.22 13.08 8.24
N THR A 272 -15.69 14.21 8.76
CA THR A 272 -14.95 15.48 8.66
C THR A 272 -13.86 15.52 9.72
N LEU A 273 -12.61 15.64 9.29
CA LEU A 273 -11.44 15.79 10.17
C LEU A 273 -11.23 17.26 10.53
N THR A 274 -10.97 17.52 11.81
CA THR A 274 -10.70 18.87 12.31
C THR A 274 -9.45 18.86 13.19
N ALA A 275 -8.48 19.72 12.84
CA ALA A 275 -7.27 19.93 13.59
C ALA A 275 -6.82 21.39 13.41
N THR A 276 -6.14 21.93 14.41
CA THR A 276 -5.68 23.32 14.40
C THR A 276 -4.20 23.38 14.73
N ALA A 277 -3.43 24.13 13.93
CA ALA A 277 -2.07 24.49 14.27
C ALA A 277 -2.06 25.79 15.10
N SER A 278 -1.20 25.87 16.12
CA SER A 278 -1.09 27.08 16.96
C SER A 278 -0.63 28.33 16.20
N SER A 279 -0.05 28.14 15.01
CA SER A 279 0.34 29.21 14.07
C SER A 279 -0.84 29.79 13.26
N GLY A 280 -1.98 29.10 13.22
CA GLY A 280 -3.08 29.39 12.30
C GLY A 280 -2.88 28.87 10.87
N LEU A 281 -1.76 28.20 10.59
CA LEU A 281 -1.50 27.59 9.28
C LEU A 281 -2.41 26.36 9.04
N PRO A 282 -2.77 26.09 7.78
CA PRO A 282 -3.64 24.96 7.44
C PRO A 282 -2.96 23.61 7.76
N VAL A 283 -3.74 22.71 8.35
CA VAL A 283 -3.31 21.34 8.66
C VAL A 283 -3.71 20.39 7.53
N THR A 284 -2.82 19.48 7.18
CA THR A 284 -3.06 18.40 6.20
C THR A 284 -3.23 17.07 6.91
N PHE A 285 -4.07 16.19 6.37
CA PHE A 285 -4.32 14.86 6.94
C PHE A 285 -3.88 13.76 5.98
N THR A 286 -3.31 12.68 6.55
CA THR A 286 -2.91 11.49 5.80
C THR A 286 -3.32 10.24 6.57
N VAL A 287 -3.79 9.20 5.87
CA VAL A 287 -3.98 7.87 6.48
C VAL A 287 -2.61 7.19 6.53
N THR A 288 -2.09 6.96 7.72
CA THR A 288 -0.80 6.28 7.92
C THR A 288 -0.94 4.76 7.90
N SER A 289 -2.09 4.24 8.32
CA SER A 289 -2.44 2.83 8.20
C SER A 289 -3.96 2.58 8.30
N GLY A 290 -4.38 1.41 7.82
CA GLY A 290 -5.75 0.93 7.93
C GLY A 290 -6.61 1.13 6.69
N PRO A 291 -7.82 0.56 6.67
CA PRO A 291 -8.72 0.58 5.53
C PRO A 291 -9.52 1.89 5.46
N ALA A 292 -8.85 2.99 5.12
CA ALA A 292 -9.47 4.29 4.87
C ALA A 292 -8.68 5.11 3.85
N ASN A 293 -9.32 6.11 3.25
CA ASN A 293 -8.71 7.09 2.35
C ASN A 293 -9.14 8.51 2.73
N ILE A 294 -8.33 9.52 2.39
CA ILE A 294 -8.66 10.93 2.63
C ILE A 294 -8.80 11.68 1.31
N SER A 295 -9.83 12.52 1.22
CA SER A 295 -10.00 13.51 0.15
C SER A 295 -10.26 14.88 0.77
N GLY A 296 -9.28 15.78 0.68
CA GLY A 296 -9.31 17.05 1.42
C GLY A 296 -9.29 16.83 2.93
N SER A 297 -10.36 17.23 3.62
CA SER A 297 -10.54 16.99 5.07
C SER A 297 -11.56 15.90 5.38
N TYR A 298 -11.99 15.12 4.38
CA TYR A 298 -12.95 14.03 4.54
C TYR A 298 -12.24 12.69 4.57
N LEU A 299 -12.43 11.95 5.65
CA LEU A 299 -11.98 10.56 5.80
C LEU A 299 -13.09 9.62 5.36
N ASN A 300 -12.80 8.78 4.38
CA ASN A 300 -13.70 7.75 3.86
C ASN A 300 -13.22 6.37 4.29
N ILE A 301 -14.06 5.64 5.02
CA ILE A 301 -13.77 4.28 5.48
C ILE A 301 -13.96 3.31 4.30
N THR A 302 -13.02 2.39 4.12
CA THR A 302 -13.08 1.37 3.05
C THR A 302 -13.17 -0.05 3.58
N GLY A 303 -13.06 -0.25 4.89
CA GLY A 303 -13.21 -1.56 5.51
C GLY A 303 -13.06 -1.54 7.03
N VAL A 304 -13.14 -2.71 7.63
CA VAL A 304 -13.02 -2.93 9.09
C VAL A 304 -11.57 -3.10 9.52
N GLY A 305 -11.22 -2.53 10.67
CA GLY A 305 -9.88 -2.61 11.23
C GLY A 305 -9.50 -1.37 12.03
N GLN A 306 -8.25 -1.34 12.49
CA GLN A 306 -7.67 -0.13 13.06
C GLN A 306 -7.29 0.84 11.93
N VAL A 307 -7.69 2.10 12.07
CA VAL A 307 -7.31 3.19 11.17
C VAL A 307 -6.49 4.20 11.97
N SER A 308 -5.35 4.62 11.42
CA SER A 308 -4.50 5.68 11.97
C SER A 308 -4.42 6.84 10.99
N VAL A 309 -4.67 8.04 11.49
CA VAL A 309 -4.63 9.29 10.73
C VAL A 309 -3.62 10.23 11.36
N GLU A 310 -2.71 10.74 10.55
CA GLU A 310 -1.75 11.76 10.94
C GLU A 310 -2.28 13.13 10.54
N ALA A 311 -2.26 14.07 11.49
CA ALA A 311 -2.38 15.50 11.21
C ALA A 311 -0.99 16.13 11.16
N SER A 312 -0.66 16.78 10.05
CA SER A 312 0.65 17.36 9.79
C SER A 312 0.56 18.81 9.33
N GLN A 313 1.58 19.58 9.68
CA GLN A 313 1.75 20.97 9.28
C GLN A 313 3.25 21.19 9.08
N ALA A 314 3.64 21.70 7.91
CA ALA A 314 5.04 21.79 7.48
C ALA A 314 5.77 23.09 7.90
N GLY A 315 5.05 24.10 8.39
CA GLY A 315 5.55 25.46 8.59
C GLY A 315 5.39 26.29 7.32
N ASP A 316 5.84 27.53 7.39
CA ASP A 316 5.83 28.48 6.26
C ASP A 316 7.25 28.82 5.75
N GLY A 317 8.26 28.18 6.34
CA GLY A 317 9.68 28.40 6.02
C GLY A 317 10.21 29.79 6.37
N THR A 318 9.42 30.66 7.01
CA THR A 318 9.76 32.08 7.26
C THR A 318 9.45 32.56 8.68
N THR A 319 8.36 32.09 9.30
CA THR A 319 7.91 32.49 10.65
C THR A 319 7.80 31.29 11.61
N TYR A 320 7.25 30.16 11.14
CA TYR A 320 6.99 28.98 11.98
C TYR A 320 7.66 27.71 11.45
N SER A 321 8.20 26.90 12.35
CA SER A 321 8.82 25.61 12.00
C SER A 321 7.74 24.56 11.71
N ALA A 322 8.10 23.42 11.12
CA ALA A 322 7.20 22.27 11.10
C ALA A 322 6.74 21.92 12.54
N ALA A 323 5.46 21.55 12.68
CA ALA A 323 4.94 21.06 13.95
C ALA A 323 5.30 19.57 14.09
N THR A 324 5.43 19.07 15.33
CA THR A 324 5.42 17.62 15.54
C THR A 324 4.07 17.07 15.07
N PRO A 325 4.02 16.10 14.14
CA PRO A 325 2.77 15.49 13.70
C PRO A 325 2.02 14.84 14.87
N VAL A 326 0.70 14.82 14.78
CA VAL A 326 -0.16 14.19 15.79
C VAL A 326 -0.96 13.09 15.13
N ASP A 327 -0.78 11.86 15.61
CA ASP A 327 -1.52 10.69 15.17
C ASP A 327 -2.76 10.46 16.05
N GLN A 328 -3.87 10.10 15.40
CA GLN A 328 -5.06 9.57 16.06
C GLN A 328 -5.45 8.24 15.44
N SER A 329 -5.57 7.22 16.30
CA SER A 329 -6.02 5.90 15.90
C SER A 329 -7.40 5.62 16.45
N PHE A 330 -8.25 4.99 15.66
CA PHE A 330 -9.58 4.54 16.07
C PHE A 330 -9.92 3.21 15.41
N THR A 331 -10.88 2.50 16.00
CA THR A 331 -11.35 1.21 15.49
C THR A 331 -12.57 1.41 14.60
N VAL A 332 -12.57 0.77 13.44
CA VAL A 332 -13.76 0.56 12.61
C VAL A 332 -14.31 -0.83 12.92
N ASN A 333 -15.54 -0.89 13.41
CA ASN A 333 -16.26 -2.12 13.71
C ASN A 333 -17.06 -2.60 12.50
N GLN A 334 -17.37 -3.90 12.48
CA GLN A 334 -18.25 -4.47 11.47
C GLN A 334 -19.64 -3.84 11.50
N ALA A 335 -20.22 -3.64 10.33
CA ALA A 335 -21.62 -3.25 10.20
C ALA A 335 -22.55 -4.39 10.60
N THR A 336 -23.70 -4.06 11.18
CA THR A 336 -24.76 -5.04 11.39
C THR A 336 -25.63 -5.08 10.13
N PRO A 337 -25.68 -6.19 9.38
CA PRO A 337 -26.45 -6.26 8.15
C PRO A 337 -27.95 -6.27 8.44
N VAL A 338 -28.72 -5.74 7.50
CA VAL A 338 -30.19 -5.85 7.52
C VAL A 338 -30.58 -7.13 6.78
N VAL A 339 -31.14 -8.10 7.51
CA VAL A 339 -31.53 -9.41 6.97
C VAL A 339 -33.04 -9.59 7.02
N ASN A 340 -33.65 -9.87 5.88
CA ASN A 340 -35.08 -10.08 5.74
C ASN A 340 -35.37 -11.47 5.14
N ALA A 341 -36.42 -12.12 5.64
CA ALA A 341 -36.99 -13.32 5.03
C ALA A 341 -38.40 -13.01 4.53
N THR A 342 -38.79 -13.65 3.44
CA THR A 342 -40.15 -13.63 2.91
C THR A 342 -40.66 -15.05 2.82
N GLY A 343 -41.70 -15.35 3.59
CA GLY A 343 -42.44 -16.60 3.50
C GLY A 343 -43.58 -16.50 2.49
N GLY A 344 -44.64 -17.28 2.70
CA GLY A 344 -45.80 -17.25 1.81
C GLY A 344 -46.78 -18.40 2.04
N THR A 345 -47.92 -18.32 1.36
CA THR A 345 -48.93 -19.37 1.36
C THR A 345 -48.94 -20.04 -0.02
N PHE A 346 -48.76 -21.35 -0.02
CA PHE A 346 -48.66 -22.18 -1.21
C PHE A 346 -49.72 -23.27 -1.20
N VAL A 347 -49.98 -23.85 -2.37
CA VAL A 347 -50.82 -25.03 -2.53
C VAL A 347 -49.93 -26.23 -2.83
N TYR A 348 -50.23 -27.37 -2.20
CA TYR A 348 -49.51 -28.62 -2.42
C TYR A 348 -49.64 -29.11 -3.87
N ASP A 349 -48.51 -29.31 -4.54
CA ASP A 349 -48.41 -29.89 -5.89
C ASP A 349 -47.28 -30.93 -6.00
N GLY A 350 -46.77 -31.40 -4.86
CA GLY A 350 -45.65 -32.34 -4.78
C GLY A 350 -44.26 -31.72 -4.94
N THR A 351 -44.15 -30.43 -5.25
CA THR A 351 -42.87 -29.72 -5.37
C THR A 351 -42.50 -28.97 -4.09
N ALA A 352 -41.20 -28.74 -3.87
CA ALA A 352 -40.72 -27.98 -2.71
C ALA A 352 -41.10 -26.49 -2.82
N LYS A 353 -41.54 -25.88 -1.71
CA LYS A 353 -41.96 -24.48 -1.63
C LYS A 353 -40.95 -23.70 -0.81
N ALA A 354 -40.11 -22.95 -1.51
CA ALA A 354 -39.09 -22.10 -0.89
C ALA A 354 -39.65 -20.70 -0.60
N GLY A 355 -39.22 -20.12 0.53
CA GLY A 355 -39.29 -18.68 0.72
C GLY A 355 -38.16 -17.96 -0.01
N SER A 356 -38.02 -16.67 0.22
CA SER A 356 -36.86 -15.89 -0.22
C SER A 356 -36.24 -15.14 0.96
N GLY A 357 -35.03 -14.63 0.76
CA GLY A 357 -34.38 -13.77 1.75
C GLY A 357 -33.38 -12.83 1.11
N THR A 358 -33.12 -11.72 1.78
CA THR A 358 -32.16 -10.69 1.37
C THR A 358 -31.31 -10.28 2.56
N ALA A 359 -30.02 -10.00 2.33
CA ALA A 359 -29.15 -9.39 3.32
C ALA A 359 -28.42 -8.21 2.68
N THR A 360 -28.49 -7.05 3.33
CA THR A 360 -27.86 -5.81 2.89
C THR A 360 -26.84 -5.36 3.92
N GLY A 361 -25.60 -5.15 3.49
CA GLY A 361 -24.49 -4.69 4.32
C GLY A 361 -24.50 -3.19 4.60
N GLY A 362 -23.49 -2.71 5.31
CA GLY A 362 -23.41 -1.33 5.81
C GLY A 362 -23.33 -0.25 4.71
N GLU A 363 -22.77 -0.57 3.55
CA GLU A 363 -22.66 0.32 2.38
C GLU A 363 -23.76 0.04 1.34
N GLY A 364 -24.75 -0.81 1.67
CA GLY A 364 -25.83 -1.18 0.75
C GLY A 364 -25.51 -2.36 -0.17
N GLU A 365 -24.36 -3.00 -0.01
CA GLU A 365 -23.94 -4.18 -0.74
C GLU A 365 -24.83 -5.39 -0.44
N ILE A 366 -24.98 -6.29 -1.41
CA ILE A 366 -25.79 -7.51 -1.26
C ILE A 366 -24.90 -8.63 -0.70
N LEU A 367 -25.30 -9.17 0.44
CA LEU A 367 -24.62 -10.29 1.09
C LEU A 367 -25.27 -11.63 0.73
N VAL A 368 -24.49 -12.70 0.79
CA VAL A 368 -24.99 -14.06 0.55
C VAL A 368 -25.95 -14.47 1.66
N VAL A 369 -27.10 -15.04 1.26
CA VAL A 369 -28.15 -15.51 2.16
C VAL A 369 -28.30 -17.03 2.05
N THR A 370 -28.44 -17.67 3.20
CA THR A 370 -28.95 -19.04 3.32
C THR A 370 -30.28 -19.03 4.05
N LEU A 371 -31.14 -20.00 3.75
CA LEU A 371 -32.47 -20.13 4.37
C LEU A 371 -32.48 -21.35 5.30
N SER A 372 -33.23 -21.24 6.41
CA SER A 372 -33.50 -22.34 7.33
C SER A 372 -35.01 -22.49 7.52
N TYR A 373 -35.51 -23.71 7.36
CA TYR A 373 -36.91 -24.07 7.49
C TYR A 373 -37.11 -24.94 8.72
N ILE A 374 -38.12 -24.59 9.52
CA ILE A 374 -38.55 -25.33 10.70
C ILE A 374 -40.06 -25.54 10.62
N GLY A 375 -40.53 -26.75 10.90
CA GLY A 375 -41.95 -27.07 11.01
C GLY A 375 -42.53 -26.50 12.31
N THR A 376 -43.77 -26.00 12.24
CA THR A 376 -44.47 -25.41 13.39
C THR A 376 -45.80 -26.11 13.63
N GLY A 377 -46.37 -25.94 14.83
CA GLY A 377 -47.60 -26.62 15.22
C GLY A 377 -47.41 -28.14 15.31
N SER A 378 -48.22 -28.90 14.57
CA SER A 378 -48.11 -30.37 14.48
C SER A 378 -47.12 -30.86 13.44
N THR A 379 -46.54 -29.97 12.64
CA THR A 379 -45.59 -30.33 11.58
C THR A 379 -44.18 -30.46 12.16
N SER A 380 -43.62 -31.68 12.16
CA SER A 380 -42.22 -31.92 12.51
C SER A 380 -41.34 -31.82 11.27
N TYR A 381 -40.46 -30.81 11.21
CA TYR A 381 -39.56 -30.57 10.08
C TYR A 381 -38.38 -29.68 10.49
N GLY A 382 -37.19 -29.95 9.97
CA GLY A 382 -36.00 -29.12 10.20
C GLY A 382 -35.49 -29.08 11.65
N PRO A 383 -34.58 -28.13 11.98
CA PRO A 383 -34.03 -27.07 11.12
C PRO A 383 -33.21 -27.61 9.95
N THR A 384 -33.50 -27.16 8.73
CA THR A 384 -32.78 -27.57 7.52
C THR A 384 -32.84 -26.50 6.43
N ALA A 385 -31.86 -26.48 5.52
CA ALA A 385 -31.87 -25.60 4.34
C ALA A 385 -32.75 -26.12 3.20
N ILE A 386 -33.24 -27.36 3.31
CA ILE A 386 -34.12 -27.97 2.30
C ILE A 386 -35.53 -27.38 2.44
N ALA A 387 -36.09 -26.88 1.35
CA ALA A 387 -37.44 -26.33 1.35
C ALA A 387 -38.51 -27.44 1.54
N PRO A 388 -39.56 -27.19 2.34
CA PRO A 388 -40.61 -28.18 2.58
C PRO A 388 -41.47 -28.40 1.34
N SER A 389 -41.92 -29.64 1.13
CA SER A 389 -42.88 -30.00 0.06
C SER A 389 -44.20 -30.54 0.59
N ALA A 390 -44.26 -31.00 1.85
CA ALA A 390 -45.47 -31.56 2.44
C ALA A 390 -46.45 -30.48 2.90
N VAL A 391 -47.74 -30.82 2.95
CA VAL A 391 -48.76 -29.96 3.59
C VAL A 391 -48.40 -29.71 5.04
N GLY A 392 -48.48 -28.46 5.48
CA GLY A 392 -48.15 -28.09 6.85
C GLY A 392 -47.85 -26.62 7.05
N THR A 393 -47.55 -26.27 8.28
CA THR A 393 -47.09 -24.94 8.70
C THR A 393 -45.61 -24.97 9.02
N TYR A 394 -44.89 -23.98 8.50
CA TYR A 394 -43.45 -23.83 8.63
C TYR A 394 -43.10 -22.38 8.96
N THR A 395 -41.88 -22.16 9.43
CA THR A 395 -41.23 -20.87 9.43
C THR A 395 -39.99 -20.92 8.55
N VAL A 396 -39.72 -19.83 7.85
CA VAL A 396 -38.45 -19.58 7.15
C VAL A 396 -37.70 -18.46 7.84
N THR A 397 -36.41 -18.68 8.07
CA THR A 397 -35.46 -17.67 8.57
C THR A 397 -34.35 -17.51 7.54
N ALA A 398 -33.99 -16.26 7.25
CA ALA A 398 -32.85 -15.93 6.41
C ALA A 398 -31.62 -15.67 7.29
N HIS A 399 -30.47 -16.20 6.88
CA HIS A 399 -29.19 -16.05 7.57
C HIS A 399 -28.14 -15.52 6.59
N THR A 400 -27.27 -14.64 7.07
CA THR A 400 -26.02 -14.32 6.38
C THR A 400 -24.86 -14.61 7.32
N VAL A 401 -23.79 -15.20 6.76
CA VAL A 401 -22.55 -15.44 7.51
C VAL A 401 -21.73 -14.16 7.67
N GLY A 402 -22.15 -13.05 7.04
CA GLY A 402 -21.36 -11.82 7.00
C GLY A 402 -20.14 -11.95 6.09
N ASP A 403 -19.22 -11.02 6.23
CA ASP A 403 -17.92 -11.00 5.56
C ASP A 403 -16.87 -10.28 6.43
N ALA A 404 -15.78 -9.80 5.83
CA ALA A 404 -14.75 -9.05 6.56
C ALA A 404 -15.30 -7.76 7.18
N ASN A 405 -16.27 -7.12 6.53
CA ASN A 405 -16.77 -5.79 6.89
C ASN A 405 -18.15 -5.80 7.57
N ASN A 406 -18.90 -6.90 7.43
CA ASN A 406 -20.25 -7.06 7.97
C ASN A 406 -20.32 -8.26 8.89
N ALA A 407 -20.92 -8.09 10.06
CA ALA A 407 -21.11 -9.16 11.02
C ALA A 407 -22.12 -10.20 10.51
N PRO A 408 -22.09 -11.44 11.01
CA PRO A 408 -23.16 -12.40 10.77
C PRO A 408 -24.52 -11.87 11.26
N GLY A 409 -25.59 -12.22 10.56
CA GLY A 409 -26.94 -11.74 10.85
C GLY A 409 -28.03 -12.75 10.52
N SER A 410 -29.20 -12.58 11.12
CA SER A 410 -30.37 -13.42 10.85
C SER A 410 -31.65 -12.59 10.91
N SER A 411 -32.60 -12.91 10.04
CA SER A 411 -33.93 -12.30 10.10
C SER A 411 -34.72 -12.84 11.29
N LEU A 412 -35.86 -12.21 11.58
CA LEU A 412 -36.92 -12.88 12.32
C LEU A 412 -37.49 -14.03 11.49
N ALA A 413 -38.08 -15.03 12.16
CA ALA A 413 -38.77 -16.13 11.52
C ALA A 413 -40.09 -15.64 10.90
N VAL A 414 -40.34 -15.99 9.63
CA VAL A 414 -41.55 -15.62 8.88
C VAL A 414 -42.33 -16.86 8.49
N ALA A 415 -43.67 -16.76 8.52
CA ALA A 415 -44.55 -17.90 8.25
C ALA A 415 -44.50 -18.35 6.78
N LEU A 416 -44.44 -19.67 6.58
CA LEU A 416 -44.61 -20.35 5.30
C LEU A 416 -45.64 -21.46 5.47
N THR A 417 -46.71 -21.46 4.68
CA THR A 417 -47.80 -22.43 4.80
C THR A 417 -48.02 -23.14 3.48
N ILE A 418 -48.07 -24.47 3.51
CA ILE A 418 -48.45 -25.30 2.36
C ILE A 418 -49.82 -25.87 2.66
N ASN A 419 -50.84 -25.29 2.03
CA ASN A 419 -52.22 -25.76 2.15
C ASN A 419 -52.41 -27.02 1.31
N SER A 420 -53.30 -27.91 1.76
CA SER A 420 -53.80 -29.01 0.95
C SER A 420 -54.33 -28.50 -0.39
N SER A 421 -54.02 -29.22 -1.47
CA SER A 421 -54.68 -28.96 -2.76
C SER A 421 -56.17 -29.17 -2.60
N SER A 422 -56.96 -28.13 -2.82
CA SER A 422 -58.39 -28.27 -3.03
C SER A 422 -58.59 -28.83 -4.42
N SER A 423 -58.58 -30.16 -4.56
CA SER A 423 -59.13 -30.80 -5.73
C SER A 423 -60.64 -30.55 -5.70
N ILE A 424 -61.10 -29.48 -6.35
CA ILE A 424 -62.48 -29.48 -6.84
C ILE A 424 -62.49 -30.58 -7.89
N VAL A 425 -63.03 -31.75 -7.55
CA VAL A 425 -63.49 -32.69 -8.57
C VAL A 425 -64.52 -31.91 -9.37
N ASN A 426 -64.11 -31.38 -10.53
CA ASN A 426 -65.07 -30.79 -11.44
C ASN A 426 -65.96 -31.94 -11.91
N LEU A 427 -67.15 -32.04 -11.32
CA LEU A 427 -68.12 -33.08 -11.66
C LEU A 427 -68.40 -33.08 -13.17
N ALA A 428 -68.26 -31.92 -13.84
CA ALA A 428 -68.41 -31.78 -15.28
C ALA A 428 -67.26 -32.41 -16.10
N ALA A 429 -66.04 -32.50 -15.56
CA ALA A 429 -64.91 -33.15 -16.22
C ALA A 429 -64.98 -34.68 -16.11
N LEU A 430 -65.55 -35.21 -15.01
CA LEU A 430 -65.79 -36.64 -14.82
C LEU A 430 -66.92 -37.16 -15.74
N THR A 431 -67.96 -36.34 -15.96
CA THR A 431 -69.03 -36.65 -16.95
C THR A 431 -68.52 -36.67 -18.39
N ASN A 432 -67.54 -35.85 -18.74
CA ASN A 432 -66.98 -35.79 -20.11
C ASN A 432 -66.03 -36.94 -20.43
N PHE A 433 -65.41 -37.59 -19.44
CA PHE A 433 -64.51 -38.72 -19.66
C PHE A 433 -65.25 -40.06 -19.81
N LEU A 434 -66.43 -40.22 -19.20
CA LEU A 434 -67.17 -41.49 -19.13
C LEU A 434 -68.39 -41.59 -20.07
N GLY A 435 -68.83 -40.48 -20.68
CA GLY A 435 -69.76 -40.48 -21.82
C GLY A 435 -71.22 -40.92 -21.55
N ASN A 436 -71.56 -41.58 -20.43
CA ASN A 436 -72.91 -42.11 -20.21
C ASN A 436 -73.41 -42.16 -18.75
N GLY A 437 -72.72 -41.52 -17.80
CA GLY A 437 -73.30 -41.16 -16.49
C GLY A 437 -73.61 -42.32 -15.53
N ILE A 438 -73.08 -43.52 -15.75
CA ILE A 438 -73.15 -44.64 -14.80
C ILE A 438 -71.72 -45.04 -14.46
N VAL A 439 -71.34 -44.93 -13.19
CA VAL A 439 -70.02 -45.34 -12.68
C VAL A 439 -70.14 -46.74 -12.11
N ASP A 440 -69.40 -47.71 -12.67
CA ASP A 440 -69.31 -49.05 -12.09
C ASP A 440 -68.12 -49.18 -11.11
N GLN A 441 -68.03 -50.34 -10.45
CA GLN A 441 -66.96 -50.63 -9.49
C GLN A 441 -65.56 -50.59 -10.12
N ALA A 442 -65.44 -50.93 -11.40
CA ALA A 442 -64.15 -50.97 -12.09
C ALA A 442 -63.65 -49.56 -12.40
N ASP A 443 -64.54 -48.65 -12.80
CA ASP A 443 -64.22 -47.25 -13.05
C ASP A 443 -63.81 -46.51 -11.77
N LEU A 444 -64.53 -46.74 -10.67
CA LEU A 444 -64.18 -46.18 -9.36
C LEU A 444 -62.83 -46.71 -8.87
N ASN A 445 -62.59 -48.01 -9.03
CA ASN A 445 -61.31 -48.64 -8.71
C ASN A 445 -60.15 -48.09 -9.55
N ALA A 446 -60.38 -47.79 -10.84
CA ALA A 446 -59.36 -47.23 -11.73
C ALA A 446 -58.97 -45.80 -11.36
N VAL A 447 -59.95 -44.96 -10.95
CA VAL A 447 -59.70 -43.59 -10.47
C VAL A 447 -58.96 -43.62 -9.13
N LEU A 448 -59.38 -44.47 -8.18
CA LEU A 448 -58.70 -44.64 -6.90
C LEU A 448 -57.27 -45.19 -7.05
N ALA A 449 -57.07 -46.17 -7.95
CA ALA A 449 -55.75 -46.72 -8.24
C ALA A 449 -54.80 -45.67 -8.83
N ARG A 450 -55.28 -44.80 -9.74
CA ARG A 450 -54.48 -43.68 -10.27
C ARG A 450 -54.18 -42.63 -9.20
N TYR A 451 -55.16 -42.30 -8.36
CA TYR A 451 -54.98 -41.34 -7.27
C TYR A 451 -53.97 -41.86 -6.22
N TRP A 452 -54.04 -43.13 -5.84
CA TRP A 452 -53.09 -43.74 -4.89
C TRP A 452 -51.71 -44.02 -5.50
N ALA A 453 -51.60 -44.22 -6.81
CA ALA A 453 -50.30 -44.32 -7.49
C ALA A 453 -49.55 -42.97 -7.54
N GLN A 454 -50.29 -41.85 -7.64
CA GLN A 454 -49.72 -40.50 -7.68
C GLN A 454 -49.58 -39.86 -6.29
N SER A 455 -50.37 -40.31 -5.32
CA SER A 455 -50.35 -39.84 -3.93
C SER A 455 -50.61 -41.01 -2.99
N PRO A 456 -49.61 -41.89 -2.77
CA PRO A 456 -49.77 -43.02 -1.86
C PRO A 456 -50.10 -42.49 -0.45
N PRO A 457 -51.11 -43.03 0.24
CA PRO A 457 -51.40 -42.61 1.60
C PRO A 457 -50.17 -42.88 2.48
N TYR A 458 -49.57 -41.81 2.98
CA TYR A 458 -48.42 -41.89 3.86
C TYR A 458 -48.87 -42.46 5.21
N ILE A 459 -48.51 -43.71 5.49
CA ILE A 459 -48.59 -44.30 6.82
C ILE A 459 -47.17 -44.30 7.38
N ALA A 460 -46.92 -43.47 8.40
CA ALA A 460 -45.64 -43.47 9.09
C ALA A 460 -45.43 -44.81 9.80
N ASN A 461 -44.19 -45.31 9.74
CA ASN A 461 -43.74 -46.54 10.38
C ASN A 461 -44.21 -46.60 11.84
N THR A 462 -45.16 -47.49 12.15
CA THR A 462 -45.60 -47.72 13.53
C THR A 462 -45.31 -49.18 13.87
N ALA A 463 -44.30 -49.42 14.70
CA ALA A 463 -44.04 -50.73 15.26
C ALA A 463 -45.06 -51.00 16.39
N ILE A 464 -45.83 -52.08 16.27
CA ILE A 464 -46.82 -52.46 17.29
C ILE A 464 -46.70 -53.96 17.55
N SER A 465 -46.29 -54.32 18.77
CA SER A 465 -46.18 -55.70 19.23
C SER A 465 -47.44 -56.09 20.03
N GLY A 466 -48.02 -57.26 19.72
CA GLY A 466 -48.91 -57.97 20.64
C GLY A 466 -50.39 -57.56 20.69
N LYS A 467 -51.00 -57.03 19.62
CA LYS A 467 -52.46 -56.85 19.56
C LYS A 467 -53.09 -57.60 18.39
N THR A 468 -54.21 -58.26 18.64
CA THR A 468 -54.97 -59.11 17.69
C THR A 468 -56.13 -58.41 17.00
N ASN A 469 -56.39 -57.14 17.33
CA ASN A 469 -57.43 -56.33 16.69
C ASN A 469 -56.87 -54.95 16.35
N PHE A 470 -56.96 -54.56 15.09
CA PHE A 470 -56.52 -53.26 14.58
C PHE A 470 -57.73 -52.39 14.24
N ILE A 471 -57.73 -51.14 14.72
CA ILE A 471 -58.69 -50.11 14.33
C ILE A 471 -57.89 -49.07 13.55
N PHE A 472 -58.25 -48.88 12.28
CA PHE A 472 -57.66 -47.84 11.44
C PHE A 472 -58.60 -46.64 11.43
N THR A 473 -58.13 -45.48 11.88
CA THR A 473 -58.85 -44.21 11.73
C THR A 473 -58.20 -43.45 10.59
N ILE A 474 -58.89 -43.36 9.44
CA ILE A 474 -58.45 -42.56 8.30
C ILE A 474 -58.98 -41.14 8.51
N THR A 475 -58.11 -40.20 8.86
CA THR A 475 -58.51 -38.87 9.34
C THR A 475 -58.71 -37.81 8.25
N ASN A 476 -58.43 -38.11 6.98
CA ASN A 476 -58.43 -37.09 5.92
C ASN A 476 -59.54 -37.20 4.87
N PHE A 477 -60.48 -38.15 5.00
CA PHE A 477 -61.74 -38.14 4.27
C PHE A 477 -62.79 -38.98 5.01
N THR A 478 -63.99 -38.43 5.18
CA THR A 478 -65.15 -39.16 5.66
C THR A 478 -65.79 -39.89 4.48
N PHE A 479 -65.85 -41.21 4.51
CA PHE A 479 -66.73 -41.97 3.60
C PHE A 479 -67.74 -42.76 4.42
N THR A 480 -68.94 -42.92 3.86
CA THR A 480 -70.02 -43.70 4.44
C THR A 480 -70.03 -45.06 3.76
N VAL A 481 -69.86 -46.15 4.52
CA VAL A 481 -70.08 -47.50 4.01
C VAL A 481 -71.54 -47.85 4.21
N GLN A 482 -72.26 -48.07 3.10
CA GLN A 482 -73.63 -48.58 3.11
C GLN A 482 -73.63 -49.96 2.47
N PHE A 483 -74.36 -50.91 3.05
CA PHE A 483 -74.57 -52.22 2.45
C PHE A 483 -76.05 -52.49 2.24
N ILE A 484 -76.34 -53.42 1.32
CA ILE A 484 -77.69 -53.90 1.04
C ILE A 484 -77.67 -55.43 1.17
N THR A 485 -78.57 -55.99 1.97
CA THR A 485 -78.73 -57.45 2.09
C THR A 485 -79.77 -57.99 1.12
N ASN A 486 -80.46 -57.10 0.39
CA ASN A 486 -81.51 -57.42 -0.57
C ASN A 486 -81.39 -56.52 -1.80
N LEU A 487 -80.88 -57.07 -2.91
CA LEU A 487 -80.64 -56.36 -4.17
C LEU A 487 -81.91 -55.74 -4.81
N ALA A 488 -83.11 -56.06 -4.32
CA ALA A 488 -84.38 -55.56 -4.85
C ALA A 488 -85.01 -54.39 -4.05
N ASN A 489 -84.41 -53.92 -2.94
CA ASN A 489 -84.93 -52.79 -2.16
C ASN A 489 -83.96 -51.60 -2.19
N PRO A 490 -84.26 -50.47 -2.87
CA PRO A 490 -83.28 -49.42 -3.17
C PRO A 490 -82.90 -48.51 -1.98
N ASN A 491 -83.41 -48.76 -0.77
CA ASN A 491 -83.16 -47.89 0.37
C ASN A 491 -81.92 -48.34 1.16
N TRP A 492 -80.82 -47.63 0.94
CA TRP A 492 -79.53 -47.79 1.61
C TRP A 492 -79.58 -47.36 3.08
N GLN A 493 -78.97 -48.12 3.99
CA GLN A 493 -78.85 -47.77 5.41
C GLN A 493 -77.39 -47.47 5.81
N ASN A 494 -77.23 -46.50 6.70
CA ASN A 494 -75.95 -45.99 7.17
C ASN A 494 -75.49 -46.75 8.42
N LEU A 495 -74.26 -47.27 8.43
CA LEU A 495 -73.79 -48.20 9.48
C LEU A 495 -72.82 -47.58 10.49
N GLY A 496 -72.44 -46.31 10.32
CA GLY A 496 -71.61 -45.57 11.27
C GLY A 496 -70.14 -46.02 11.34
N GLN A 497 -69.86 -47.31 11.48
CA GLN A 497 -68.50 -47.90 11.50
C GLN A 497 -68.47 -49.25 10.78
N ALA A 498 -67.64 -49.36 9.74
CA ALA A 498 -67.27 -50.65 9.16
C ALA A 498 -66.02 -51.20 9.87
N ARG A 499 -66.10 -52.42 10.40
CA ARG A 499 -64.95 -53.14 10.98
C ARG A 499 -64.51 -54.22 10.00
N PHE A 500 -63.28 -54.15 9.53
CA PHE A 500 -62.66 -55.20 8.71
C PHE A 500 -61.82 -56.09 9.63
N GLN A 501 -62.19 -57.37 9.72
CA GLN A 501 -61.47 -58.37 10.50
C GLN A 501 -60.80 -59.35 9.54
N PHE A 502 -59.47 -59.44 9.61
CA PHE A 502 -58.71 -60.40 8.84
C PHE A 502 -58.37 -61.59 9.74
N THR A 503 -58.73 -62.80 9.32
CA THR A 503 -58.37 -64.03 10.03
C THR A 503 -57.47 -64.85 9.11
N ASP A 504 -56.23 -65.08 9.55
CA ASP A 504 -55.26 -65.94 8.87
C ASP A 504 -55.15 -67.26 9.64
N PRO A 505 -55.91 -68.30 9.26
CA PRO A 505 -55.93 -69.57 9.99
C PRO A 505 -54.61 -70.35 9.89
N ASN A 506 -53.67 -69.92 9.04
CA ASN A 506 -52.36 -70.55 8.86
C ASN A 506 -51.23 -69.73 9.51
N ALA A 507 -51.58 -68.88 10.50
CA ALA A 507 -50.62 -68.08 11.24
C ALA A 507 -49.75 -68.91 12.20
N VAL A 508 -48.42 -68.84 12.03
CA VAL A 508 -47.42 -69.45 12.92
C VAL A 508 -46.82 -68.36 13.80
N ILE A 509 -46.76 -68.60 15.11
CA ILE A 509 -46.31 -67.64 16.12
C ILE A 509 -44.82 -67.28 15.92
N GLY A 510 -44.50 -65.97 15.97
CA GLY A 510 -43.12 -65.46 16.05
C GLY A 510 -42.49 -64.96 14.74
N GLN A 511 -43.19 -65.04 13.59
CA GLN A 511 -42.69 -64.49 12.34
C GLN A 511 -43.37 -63.17 11.96
N GLN A 512 -42.58 -62.21 11.49
CA GLN A 512 -43.05 -60.92 10.98
C GLN A 512 -43.74 -61.13 9.62
N ARG A 513 -44.97 -60.65 9.47
CA ARG A 513 -45.77 -60.79 8.24
C ARG A 513 -46.16 -59.44 7.68
N TYR A 514 -46.31 -59.38 6.36
CA TYR A 514 -46.76 -58.21 5.62
C TYR A 514 -48.03 -58.57 4.88
N TYR A 515 -49.12 -57.82 5.11
CA TYR A 515 -50.36 -57.96 4.37
C TYR A 515 -50.45 -56.81 3.37
N ARG A 516 -50.73 -57.15 2.11
CA ARG A 516 -50.98 -56.18 1.05
C ARG A 516 -52.45 -56.33 0.66
N LEU A 517 -53.21 -55.25 0.69
CA LEU A 517 -54.50 -55.21 0.01
C LEU A 517 -54.20 -55.23 -1.49
N VAL A 518 -54.57 -56.34 -2.13
CA VAL A 518 -54.50 -56.49 -3.58
C VAL A 518 -55.94 -56.49 -4.06
N THR A 519 -56.30 -55.54 -4.92
CA THR A 519 -57.54 -55.65 -5.70
C THR A 519 -57.34 -56.77 -6.73
N PRO A 520 -58.40 -57.51 -7.12
CA PRO A 520 -58.31 -58.45 -8.24
C PRO A 520 -57.74 -57.81 -9.50
#